data_AF-A0A7C6VYZ1-F1
#
_entry.id   AF-A0A7C6VYZ1-F1
#
_cell.length_a   1.000
_cell.length_b   1.000
_cell.length_c   1.000
_cell.angle_alpha   90.00
_cell.angle_beta   90.00
_cell.angle_gamma   90.00
#
_symmetry.space_group_name_H-M   'P 1'
#
loop_
_entity.id
_entity.type
_entity.pdbx_description
1 polymer ?
#
loop_
_entity_poly.entity_id
_entity_poly.type
_entity_poly.pdbx_seq_one_letter_code
_entity_poly.pdbx_strand_id
1 'polypeptide(L)'
;MKRQSGFTLMELMVTMVIAVILLTVVVPGFRDVLQNNRATAMANDFVSAVNFARSEAVKRVRQVRISAVNPATATNEWGPGWRIWVDANDNDAFDAGEELRVRVALEGGATFDSVENDSEIRFLATGLTDIPAAQVRSFALRLPGCRGDQGRTITATPTGYVSVARVSCS
;
A
#
# COMPACT_ATOMS: atom_id res chain seq x y z
N MET A 1 -20.86 -53.86 27.95
CA MET A 1 -21.44 -53.34 26.69
C MET A 1 -21.20 -51.84 26.63
N LYS A 2 -20.38 -51.34 25.70
CA LYS A 2 -20.21 -49.89 25.50
C LYS A 2 -21.40 -49.38 24.68
N ARG A 3 -22.25 -48.52 25.26
CA ARG A 3 -23.32 -47.83 24.52
C ARG A 3 -22.67 -46.86 23.53
N GLN A 4 -23.04 -46.94 22.26
CA GLN A 4 -22.77 -45.87 21.31
C GLN A 4 -23.62 -44.65 21.70
N SER A 5 -22.96 -43.56 22.09
CA SER A 5 -23.57 -42.25 22.26
C SER A 5 -23.54 -41.51 20.93
N GLY A 6 -24.69 -41.39 20.26
CA GLY A 6 -24.87 -40.60 19.05
C GLY A 6 -25.77 -39.39 19.30
N PHE A 7 -25.58 -38.33 18.53
CA PHE A 7 -26.45 -37.14 18.55
C PHE A 7 -27.82 -37.46 17.95
N THR A 8 -28.87 -36.85 18.49
CA THR A 8 -30.21 -36.97 17.89
C THR A 8 -30.30 -36.10 16.62
N LEU A 9 -31.17 -36.48 15.67
CA LEU A 9 -31.39 -35.69 14.45
C LEU A 9 -31.82 -34.25 14.79
N MET A 10 -32.62 -34.08 15.83
CA MET A 10 -33.04 -32.76 16.31
C MET A 10 -31.88 -31.94 16.86
N GLU A 11 -30.95 -32.56 17.57
CA GLU A 11 -29.76 -31.91 18.13
C GLU A 11 -28.79 -31.45 17.03
N LEU A 12 -28.63 -32.25 15.97
CA LEU A 12 -27.89 -31.85 14.78
C LEU A 12 -28.55 -30.66 14.06
N MET A 13 -29.88 -30.66 13.95
CA MET A 13 -30.59 -29.54 13.32
C MET A 13 -30.46 -28.24 14.14
N VAL A 14 -30.61 -28.31 15.46
CA VAL A 14 -30.47 -27.14 16.34
C VAL A 14 -29.04 -26.60 16.32
N THR A 15 -28.03 -27.48 16.39
CA THR A 15 -26.62 -27.05 16.30
C THR A 15 -26.29 -26.41 14.96
N MET A 16 -26.81 -26.95 13.85
CA MET A 16 -26.63 -26.36 12.52
C MET A 16 -27.31 -24.98 12.42
N VAL A 17 -28.53 -24.82 12.94
CA VAL A 17 -29.22 -23.53 12.97
C VAL A 17 -28.41 -22.50 13.76
N ILE A 18 -27.91 -22.85 14.94
CA ILE A 18 -27.06 -21.97 15.76
C ILE A 18 -25.77 -21.63 15.00
N ALA A 19 -25.12 -22.61 14.37
CA ALA A 19 -23.90 -22.38 13.60
C ALA A 19 -24.14 -21.40 12.43
N VAL A 20 -25.25 -21.52 11.72
CA VAL A 20 -25.62 -20.59 10.64
C VAL A 20 -25.82 -19.18 11.18
N ILE A 21 -26.53 -19.01 12.29
CA ILE A 21 -26.75 -17.69 12.93
C ILE A 21 -25.42 -17.06 13.36
N LEU A 22 -24.48 -17.85 13.90
CA LEU A 22 -23.18 -17.33 14.29
C LEU A 22 -22.33 -16.92 13.07
N LEU A 23 -22.34 -17.73 12.01
CA LEU A 23 -21.58 -17.44 10.79
C LEU A 23 -22.05 -16.15 10.09
N THR A 24 -23.36 -15.86 10.09
CA THR A 24 -23.88 -14.65 9.44
C THR A 24 -23.40 -13.36 10.13
N VAL A 25 -23.14 -13.40 11.43
CA VAL A 25 -22.61 -12.25 12.19
C VAL A 25 -21.09 -12.14 12.07
N VAL A 26 -20.36 -13.26 12.09
CA VAL A 26 -18.89 -13.26 12.12
C VAL A 26 -18.24 -12.99 10.76
N VAL A 27 -18.78 -13.56 9.67
CA VAL A 27 -18.22 -13.43 8.31
C VAL A 27 -18.04 -11.98 7.83
N PRO A 28 -18.99 -11.04 7.99
CA PRO A 28 -18.78 -9.66 7.53
C PRO A 28 -17.61 -8.98 8.25
N GLY A 29 -17.47 -9.15 9.57
CA GLY A 29 -16.36 -8.53 10.32
C GLY A 29 -14.98 -9.06 9.92
N PHE A 30 -14.88 -10.34 9.54
CA PHE A 30 -13.63 -10.92 9.05
C PHE A 30 -13.17 -10.31 7.71
N ARG A 31 -14.11 -9.95 6.83
CA ARG A 31 -13.79 -9.27 5.56
C ARG A 31 -13.16 -7.90 5.79
N ASP A 32 -13.67 -7.15 6.76
CA ASP A 32 -13.15 -5.81 7.09
C ASP A 32 -11.74 -5.89 7.68
N VAL A 33 -11.45 -6.88 8.52
CA VAL A 33 -10.10 -7.12 9.04
C VAL A 33 -9.12 -7.46 7.91
N LEU A 34 -9.53 -8.33 6.99
CA LEU A 34 -8.69 -8.71 5.85
C LEU A 34 -8.40 -7.52 4.92
N GLN A 35 -9.40 -6.69 4.62
CA GLN A 35 -9.21 -5.48 3.82
C GLN A 35 -8.28 -4.47 4.50
N ASN A 36 -8.43 -4.27 5.82
CA ASN A 36 -7.54 -3.41 6.58
C ASN A 36 -6.10 -3.90 6.57
N ASN A 37 -5.88 -5.21 6.72
CA ASN A 37 -4.54 -5.80 6.66
C ASN A 37 -3.92 -5.62 5.28
N ARG A 38 -4.70 -5.81 4.21
CA ARG A 38 -4.24 -5.57 2.83
C ARG A 38 -3.83 -4.11 2.61
N ALA A 39 -4.69 -3.17 3.02
CA ALA A 39 -4.41 -1.74 2.91
C ALA A 39 -3.13 -1.34 3.68
N THR A 40 -2.97 -1.85 4.90
CA THR A 40 -1.76 -1.61 5.69
C THR A 40 -0.52 -2.24 5.07
N ALA A 41 -0.62 -3.46 4.53
CA ALA A 41 0.51 -4.12 3.87
C ALA A 41 0.98 -3.33 2.63
N MET A 42 0.05 -2.90 1.78
CA MET A 42 0.36 -2.09 0.59
C MET A 42 0.97 -0.72 0.97
N ALA A 43 0.41 -0.04 1.96
CA ALA A 43 0.97 1.23 2.44
C ALA A 43 2.38 1.05 3.01
N ASN A 44 2.61 -0.01 3.79
CA ASN A 44 3.93 -0.31 4.35
C ASN A 44 4.95 -0.73 3.28
N ASP A 45 4.52 -1.39 2.20
CA ASP A 45 5.38 -1.70 1.06
C ASP A 45 5.89 -0.42 0.39
N PHE A 46 5.01 0.56 0.19
CA PHE A 46 5.40 1.87 -0.34
C PHE A 46 6.32 2.63 0.63
N VAL A 47 6.01 2.67 1.93
CA VAL A 47 6.90 3.28 2.95
C VAL A 47 8.28 2.62 2.93
N SER A 48 8.34 1.31 2.82
CA SER A 48 9.59 0.55 2.72
C SER A 48 10.37 0.93 1.46
N ALA A 49 9.69 1.07 0.32
CA ALA A 49 10.28 1.52 -0.93
C ALA A 49 10.88 2.94 -0.83
N VAL A 50 10.15 3.88 -0.22
CA VAL A 50 10.64 5.25 -0.05
C VAL A 50 11.85 5.28 0.90
N ASN A 51 11.80 4.55 2.01
CA ASN A 51 12.94 4.44 2.93
C ASN A 51 14.16 3.77 2.27
N PHE A 52 13.93 2.76 1.43
CA PHE A 52 14.99 2.13 0.64
C PHE A 52 15.63 3.13 -0.31
N ALA A 53 14.84 3.87 -1.10
CA ALA A 53 15.33 4.90 -2.01
C ALA A 53 16.17 5.96 -1.28
N ARG A 54 15.68 6.46 -0.14
CA ARG A 54 16.43 7.39 0.72
C ARG A 54 17.76 6.81 1.18
N SER A 55 17.76 5.55 1.63
CA SER A 55 18.98 4.89 2.10
C SER A 55 20.00 4.70 0.97
N GLU A 56 19.54 4.37 -0.23
CA GLU A 56 20.41 4.21 -1.39
C GLU A 56 20.99 5.55 -1.86
N ALA A 57 20.23 6.64 -1.79
CA ALA A 57 20.72 7.99 -2.09
C ALA A 57 21.92 8.36 -1.21
N VAL A 58 21.78 8.12 0.10
CA VAL A 58 22.82 8.42 1.09
C VAL A 58 24.03 7.48 0.94
N LYS A 59 23.81 6.17 0.78
CA LYS A 59 24.89 5.18 0.65
C LYS A 59 25.75 5.41 -0.60
N ARG A 60 25.10 5.80 -1.70
CA ARG A 60 25.76 6.00 -3.00
C ARG A 60 26.29 7.41 -3.20
N VAL A 61 25.92 8.34 -2.31
CA VAL A 61 26.19 9.78 -2.45
C VAL A 61 25.72 10.29 -3.81
N ARG A 62 24.52 9.84 -4.23
CA ARG A 62 23.95 10.09 -5.55
C ARG A 62 22.45 10.33 -5.44
N GLN A 63 21.87 11.00 -6.43
CA GLN A 63 20.42 11.11 -6.52
C GLN A 63 19.79 9.74 -6.79
N VAL A 64 18.75 9.42 -6.03
CA VAL A 64 17.94 8.21 -6.22
C VAL A 64 16.49 8.65 -6.28
N ARG A 65 15.75 8.09 -7.22
CA ARG A 65 14.35 8.44 -7.45
C ARG A 65 13.48 7.23 -7.23
N ILE A 66 12.26 7.51 -6.81
CA ILE A 66 11.16 6.56 -6.86
C ILE A 66 10.11 7.14 -7.80
N SER A 67 9.78 6.42 -8.87
CA SER A 67 8.83 6.88 -9.88
C SER A 67 7.77 5.83 -10.18
N ALA A 68 6.59 6.28 -10.54
CA ALA A 68 5.49 5.44 -10.99
C ALA A 68 5.86 4.69 -12.29
N VAL A 69 5.50 3.41 -12.36
CA VAL A 69 5.68 2.62 -13.58
C VAL A 69 4.45 2.79 -14.45
N ASN A 70 4.64 3.18 -15.71
CA ASN A 70 3.56 3.34 -16.70
C ASN A 70 2.35 4.11 -16.12
N PRO A 71 2.52 5.37 -15.68
CA PRO A 71 1.46 6.15 -15.06
C PRO A 71 0.27 6.27 -16.01
N ALA A 72 -0.74 5.42 -15.80
CA ALA A 72 -1.79 5.19 -16.80
C ALA A 72 -2.92 6.23 -16.72
N THR A 73 -3.22 6.71 -15.52
CA THR A 73 -4.27 7.71 -15.24
C THR A 73 -3.89 8.53 -14.02
N ALA A 74 -4.31 9.80 -13.97
CA ALA A 74 -4.10 10.71 -12.85
C ALA A 74 -4.74 10.27 -11.51
N THR A 75 -5.62 9.27 -11.54
CA THR A 75 -6.29 8.70 -10.37
C THR A 75 -5.78 7.30 -10.00
N ASN A 76 -4.70 6.85 -10.65
CA ASN A 76 -4.09 5.54 -10.39
C ASN A 76 -2.67 5.43 -10.95
N GLU A 77 -1.92 6.51 -10.96
CA GLU A 77 -0.62 6.58 -11.62
C GLU A 77 0.41 5.67 -10.94
N TRP A 78 0.30 5.48 -9.62
CA TRP A 78 1.15 4.57 -8.85
C TRP A 78 0.59 3.13 -8.76
N GLY A 79 -0.63 2.90 -9.27
CA GLY A 79 -1.31 1.61 -9.25
C GLY A 79 -0.62 0.49 -10.02
N PRO A 80 -0.10 0.73 -11.24
CA PRO A 80 0.67 -0.25 -11.99
C PRO A 80 2.04 -0.58 -11.37
N GLY A 81 2.44 0.16 -10.33
CA GLY A 81 3.64 -0.08 -9.55
C GLY A 81 4.57 1.11 -9.52
N TRP A 82 5.72 0.93 -8.90
CA TRP A 82 6.77 1.92 -8.80
C TRP A 82 8.13 1.30 -8.96
N ARG A 83 9.08 2.10 -9.41
CA ARG A 83 10.48 1.71 -9.56
C ARG A 83 11.36 2.66 -8.78
N ILE A 84 12.47 2.13 -8.29
CA ILE A 84 13.53 2.86 -7.60
C ILE A 84 14.78 2.73 -8.46
N TRP A 85 15.40 3.86 -8.75
CA TRP A 85 16.54 3.92 -9.65
C TRP A 85 17.51 5.02 -9.24
N VAL A 86 18.78 4.83 -9.59
CA VAL A 86 19.85 5.80 -9.35
C VAL A 86 20.07 6.62 -10.61
N ASP A 87 20.04 7.94 -10.50
CA ASP A 87 20.35 8.84 -11.61
C ASP A 87 21.89 8.95 -11.69
N ALA A 88 22.51 8.03 -12.43
CA ALA A 88 23.96 7.82 -12.39
C ALA A 88 24.71 8.78 -13.32
N ASN A 89 24.04 9.29 -14.34
CA ASN A 89 24.56 10.22 -15.33
C ASN A 89 24.01 11.65 -15.16
N ASP A 90 23.22 11.89 -14.11
CA ASP A 90 22.64 13.20 -13.74
C ASP A 90 21.77 13.80 -14.87
N ASN A 91 21.03 12.96 -15.61
CA ASN A 91 20.22 13.37 -16.76
C ASN A 91 18.72 13.49 -16.44
N ASP A 92 18.33 13.32 -15.18
CA ASP A 92 16.94 13.34 -14.71
C ASP A 92 16.01 12.30 -15.39
N ALA A 93 16.56 11.23 -15.99
CA ALA A 93 15.81 10.23 -16.73
C ALA A 93 16.23 8.81 -16.36
N PHE A 94 15.27 7.88 -16.39
CA PHE A 94 15.57 6.47 -16.13
C PHE A 94 16.25 5.82 -17.34
N ASP A 95 17.47 5.32 -17.14
CA ASP A 95 18.21 4.58 -18.15
C ASP A 95 18.37 3.08 -17.85
N ALA A 96 18.72 2.33 -18.89
CA ALA A 96 19.05 0.91 -18.75
C ALA A 96 20.28 0.72 -17.84
N GLY A 97 20.11 -0.04 -16.76
CA GLY A 97 21.16 -0.30 -15.77
C GLY A 97 21.08 0.54 -14.50
N GLU A 98 20.15 1.50 -14.44
CA GLU A 98 19.95 2.35 -13.26
C GLU A 98 18.92 1.82 -12.27
N GLU A 99 18.18 0.77 -12.65
CA GLU A 99 17.16 0.17 -11.80
C GLU A 99 17.77 -0.50 -10.56
N LEU A 100 17.32 -0.08 -9.39
CA LEU A 100 17.69 -0.68 -8.11
C LEU A 100 16.64 -1.68 -7.64
N ARG A 101 15.36 -1.35 -7.81
CA ARG A 101 14.23 -2.20 -7.41
C ARG A 101 12.96 -1.80 -8.15
N VAL A 102 12.17 -2.76 -8.56
CA VAL A 102 10.82 -2.54 -9.11
C VAL A 102 9.78 -3.29 -8.30
N ARG A 103 8.64 -2.64 -8.09
CA ARG A 103 7.41 -3.23 -7.56
C ARG A 103 6.37 -3.17 -8.67
N VAL A 104 5.78 -4.31 -9.02
CA VAL A 104 4.80 -4.45 -10.11
C VAL A 104 3.40 -3.94 -9.72
N ALA A 105 2.34 -4.22 -10.46
CA ALA A 105 1.01 -3.69 -10.14
C ALA A 105 0.50 -4.10 -8.74
N LEU A 106 -0.20 -3.17 -8.08
CA LEU A 106 -0.94 -3.47 -6.86
C LEU A 106 -2.00 -4.54 -7.12
N GLU A 107 -2.05 -5.56 -6.27
CA GLU A 107 -2.99 -6.66 -6.43
C GLU A 107 -4.40 -6.27 -6.00
N GLY A 108 -5.40 -6.99 -6.51
CA GLY A 108 -6.77 -6.90 -6.00
C GLY A 108 -7.52 -5.62 -6.34
N GLY A 109 -7.13 -4.91 -7.41
CA GLY A 109 -7.86 -3.76 -7.95
C GLY A 109 -7.79 -2.50 -7.10
N ALA A 110 -6.78 -2.38 -6.23
CA ALA A 110 -6.53 -1.16 -5.48
C ALA A 110 -6.13 -0.01 -6.42
N THR A 111 -6.58 1.21 -6.10
CA THR A 111 -6.07 2.42 -6.73
C THR A 111 -5.05 3.07 -5.82
N PHE A 112 -3.99 3.62 -6.43
CA PHE A 112 -2.96 4.35 -5.74
C PHE A 112 -2.53 5.55 -6.57
N ASP A 113 -2.80 6.72 -6.04
CA ASP A 113 -2.62 8.01 -6.68
C ASP A 113 -1.97 9.00 -5.72
N SER A 114 -1.31 10.00 -6.26
CA SER A 114 -0.85 11.18 -5.55
C SER A 114 -1.90 12.27 -5.65
N VAL A 115 -2.09 12.99 -4.56
CA VAL A 115 -3.05 14.10 -4.49
C VAL A 115 -2.60 15.25 -5.40
N GLU A 116 -1.28 15.38 -5.58
CA GLU A 116 -0.64 16.43 -6.38
C GLU A 116 -0.48 16.06 -7.88
N ASN A 117 -0.88 14.85 -8.32
CA ASN A 117 -0.62 14.30 -9.66
C ASN A 117 0.88 14.18 -10.00
N ASP A 118 1.67 13.91 -8.98
CA ASP A 118 3.09 13.64 -9.02
C ASP A 118 3.37 12.16 -9.27
N SER A 119 4.26 11.89 -10.22
CA SER A 119 4.68 10.52 -10.58
C SER A 119 6.09 10.17 -10.10
N GLU A 120 6.72 11.04 -9.31
CA GLU A 120 8.09 10.83 -8.81
C GLU A 120 8.30 11.46 -7.43
N ILE A 121 9.24 10.90 -6.66
CA ILE A 121 9.90 11.57 -5.54
C ILE A 121 11.41 11.42 -5.76
N ARG A 122 12.16 12.52 -5.68
CA ARG A 122 13.61 12.50 -5.81
C ARG A 122 14.28 12.67 -4.46
N PHE A 123 15.22 11.78 -4.15
CA PHE A 123 16.10 11.89 -2.99
C PHE A 123 17.48 12.39 -3.40
N LEU A 124 17.97 13.39 -2.68
CA LEU A 124 19.33 13.91 -2.78
C LEU A 124 20.30 13.02 -1.99
N ALA A 125 21.60 13.16 -2.25
CA ALA A 125 22.67 12.46 -1.51
C ALA A 125 22.64 12.69 0.02
N THR A 126 22.01 13.78 0.46
CA THR A 126 21.79 14.10 1.89
C THR A 126 20.62 13.34 2.52
N GLY A 127 19.83 12.63 1.72
CA GLY A 127 18.60 11.95 2.15
C GLY A 127 17.39 12.88 2.29
N LEU A 128 17.52 14.16 1.90
CA LEU A 128 16.40 15.09 1.72
C LEU A 128 15.70 14.81 0.38
N THR A 129 14.44 15.21 0.27
CA THR A 129 13.70 15.13 -0.99
C THR A 129 13.75 16.44 -1.76
N ASP A 130 13.25 16.42 -3.00
CA ASP A 130 12.99 17.60 -3.82
C ASP A 130 11.71 18.35 -3.44
N ILE A 131 10.95 17.85 -2.46
CA ILE A 131 9.70 18.47 -1.99
C ILE A 131 10.03 19.84 -1.36
N PRO A 132 9.33 20.92 -1.75
CA PRO A 132 9.54 22.25 -1.17
C PRO A 132 9.37 22.25 0.35
N ALA A 133 10.21 23.01 1.07
CA ALA A 133 10.33 22.94 2.54
C ALA A 133 9.02 23.16 3.34
N ALA A 134 8.02 23.83 2.76
CA ALA A 134 6.72 24.10 3.38
C ALA A 134 5.57 23.23 2.83
N GLN A 135 5.90 22.20 2.04
CA GLN A 135 4.93 21.31 1.38
C GLN A 135 5.16 19.86 1.79
N VAL A 136 4.18 19.03 1.48
CA VAL A 136 4.25 17.57 1.58
C VAL A 136 3.69 16.98 0.29
N ARG A 137 4.08 15.75 -0.04
CA ARG A 137 3.40 14.96 -1.09
C ARG A 137 2.54 13.90 -0.43
N SER A 138 1.28 13.81 -0.85
CA SER A 138 0.32 12.88 -0.27
C SER A 138 -0.13 11.86 -1.31
N PHE A 139 -0.19 10.60 -0.90
CA PHE A 139 -0.60 9.49 -1.74
C PHE A 139 -1.83 8.82 -1.15
N ALA A 140 -2.90 8.71 -1.93
CA ALA A 140 -4.14 8.06 -1.54
C ALA A 140 -4.15 6.62 -2.05
N LEU A 141 -4.32 5.67 -1.12
CA LEU A 141 -4.50 4.25 -1.42
C LEU A 141 -5.94 3.85 -1.10
N ARG A 142 -6.65 3.33 -2.11
CA ARG A 142 -8.04 2.87 -1.99
C ARG A 142 -8.16 1.42 -2.46
N LEU A 143 -8.90 0.62 -1.71
CA LEU A 143 -9.23 -0.76 -2.11
C LEU A 143 -10.65 -0.81 -2.68
N PRO A 144 -10.96 -1.75 -3.59
CA PRO A 144 -12.32 -1.92 -4.07
C PRO A 144 -13.24 -2.36 -2.93
N GLY A 145 -14.40 -1.71 -2.82
CA GLY A 145 -15.35 -1.95 -1.74
C GLY A 145 -14.90 -1.42 -0.37
N CYS A 146 -13.99 -0.44 -0.35
CA CYS A 146 -13.57 0.30 0.84
C CYS A 146 -14.79 0.77 1.67
N ARG A 147 -14.76 0.57 2.99
CA ARG A 147 -15.77 1.03 3.95
C ARG A 147 -15.11 1.72 5.15
N GLY A 148 -15.84 2.62 5.80
CA GLY A 148 -15.36 3.29 7.00
C GLY A 148 -14.02 4.00 6.77
N ASP A 149 -13.03 3.72 7.63
CA ASP A 149 -11.67 4.29 7.62
C ASP A 149 -10.62 3.36 6.98
N GLN A 150 -11.03 2.47 6.08
CA GLN A 150 -10.12 1.51 5.44
C GLN A 150 -9.16 2.13 4.40
N GLY A 151 -9.38 3.38 4.00
CA GLY A 151 -8.45 4.11 3.13
C GLY A 151 -7.13 4.40 3.84
N ARG A 152 -6.06 4.58 3.07
CA ARG A 152 -4.76 5.03 3.60
C ARG A 152 -4.32 6.28 2.85
N THR A 153 -3.81 7.25 3.60
CA THR A 153 -3.01 8.35 3.05
C THR A 153 -1.59 8.16 3.52
N ILE A 154 -0.65 8.15 2.57
CA ILE A 154 0.77 8.14 2.85
C ILE A 154 1.29 9.54 2.57
N THR A 155 2.03 10.13 3.50
CA THR A 155 2.56 11.49 3.36
C THR A 155 4.08 11.45 3.42
N ALA A 156 4.73 12.03 2.41
CA ALA A 156 6.17 12.21 2.35
C ALA A 156 6.54 13.68 2.59
N THR A 157 7.57 13.91 3.40
CA THR A 157 8.04 15.25 3.77
C THR A 157 9.32 15.65 3.02
N PRO A 158 9.69 16.94 3.03
CA PRO A 158 10.97 17.46 2.53
C PRO A 158 12.20 16.79 3.18
N THR A 159 12.04 16.34 4.42
CA THR A 159 13.10 15.65 5.18
C THR A 159 13.24 14.18 4.84
N GLY A 160 12.44 13.66 3.91
CA GLY A 160 12.41 12.25 3.55
C GLY A 160 11.77 11.34 4.61
N TYR A 161 10.99 11.91 5.53
CA TYR A 161 10.17 11.14 6.45
C TYR A 161 8.85 10.78 5.77
N VAL A 162 8.36 9.57 6.06
CA VAL A 162 7.10 9.06 5.50
C VAL A 162 6.23 8.53 6.62
N SER A 163 4.95 8.92 6.61
CA SER A 163 3.95 8.45 7.57
C SER A 163 2.70 7.94 6.87
N VAL A 164 2.00 7.02 7.52
CA VAL A 164 0.72 6.47 7.04
C VAL A 164 -0.39 6.88 8.02
N ALA A 165 -1.48 7.41 7.49
CA ALA A 165 -2.70 7.71 8.22
C ALA A 165 -3.88 6.90 7.64
N ARG A 166 -4.85 6.57 8.49
CA ARG A 166 -6.14 6.03 8.05
C ARG A 166 -7.04 7.19 7.62
N VAL A 167 -7.80 6.97 6.56
CA VAL A 167 -8.74 7.97 6.03
C VAL A 167 -10.05 7.31 5.61
N SER A 168 -11.13 8.08 5.64
CA SER A 168 -12.45 7.61 5.26
C SER A 168 -12.52 7.26 3.77
N CYS A 169 -13.16 6.15 3.44
CA CYS A 169 -13.56 5.76 2.10
C CYS A 169 -14.72 6.66 1.63
N SER A 170 -14.39 7.86 1.14
CA SER A 170 -15.31 8.77 0.44
C SER A 170 -15.36 8.42 -1.04
#